data_AF-A0A1G9LYT6-F1
#
_entry.id   AF-A0A1G9LYT6-F1
#
_cell.length_a   1.000
_cell.length_b   1.000
_cell.length_c   1.000
_cell.angle_alpha   90.00
_cell.angle_beta   90.00
_cell.angle_gamma   90.00
#
_symmetry.space_group_name_H-M   'P 1'
#
loop_
_entity.id
_entity.type
_entity.pdbx_description
1 polymer ?
#
loop_
_entity_poly.entity_id
_entity_poly.type
_entity_poly.pdbx_seq_one_letter_code
_entity_poly.pdbx_strand_id
1 'polypeptide(L)'
;MHNQGNRHYFLDFKRAENNSNYIQITRSEQQPDGSYKRWEVIVFENQFAEFIQAFSSLFQSAAWYGAEYKGMNEIHAEAKASKGIKGMAPEQRPRERLMALGAAQLGDAELLAILIGSGTPNESSIVLAQRILAGQGADLSGLKSMTLEQLCRFKGMGIAKSCTVLAALELAGRISPASVPTYKPVYIYRPPGQEPGSFFEYS
;
A
#
# COMPACT_ATOMS: atom_id res chain seq x y z
N MET A 1 -35.07 6.34 -38.28
CA MET A 1 -34.52 4.97 -38.21
C MET A 1 -33.14 4.99 -38.85
N HIS A 2 -32.08 5.16 -38.06
CA HIS A 2 -30.70 5.21 -38.58
C HIS A 2 -30.17 3.78 -38.66
N ASN A 3 -29.95 3.31 -39.89
CA ASN A 3 -29.34 2.01 -40.17
C ASN A 3 -27.89 2.06 -39.65
N GLN A 4 -27.62 1.47 -38.47
CA GLN A 4 -26.27 1.26 -37.99
C GLN A 4 -25.62 0.22 -38.91
N GLY A 5 -24.88 0.68 -39.92
CA GLY A 5 -24.07 -0.20 -40.76
C GLY A 5 -23.28 -1.15 -39.88
N ASN A 6 -23.26 -2.43 -40.25
CA ASN A 6 -22.73 -3.51 -39.44
C ASN A 6 -21.20 -3.33 -39.29
N ARG A 7 -20.77 -2.66 -38.22
CA ARG A 7 -19.36 -2.39 -37.91
C ARG A 7 -18.80 -3.53 -37.08
N HIS A 8 -17.72 -4.12 -37.57
CA HIS A 8 -17.02 -5.20 -36.89
C HIS A 8 -15.63 -4.76 -36.51
N TYR A 9 -15.22 -5.06 -35.28
CA TYR A 9 -13.88 -4.80 -34.78
C TYR A 9 -13.17 -6.12 -34.54
N PHE A 10 -11.93 -6.22 -35.04
CA PHE A 10 -11.07 -7.37 -34.85
C PHE A 10 -9.80 -6.92 -34.13
N LEU A 11 -9.30 -7.78 -33.24
CA LEU A 11 -8.05 -7.59 -32.52
C LEU A 11 -7.22 -8.87 -32.68
N ASP A 12 -6.15 -8.79 -33.46
CA ASP A 12 -5.31 -9.94 -33.77
C ASP A 12 -3.91 -9.77 -33.17
N PHE A 13 -3.31 -10.87 -32.72
CA PHE A 13 -1.89 -10.96 -32.40
C PHE A 13 -1.21 -11.84 -33.46
N LYS A 14 -0.28 -11.28 -34.21
CA LYS A 14 0.33 -11.90 -35.39
C LYS A 14 1.85 -11.78 -35.34
N ARG A 15 2.52 -12.51 -36.24
CA ARG A 15 3.97 -12.50 -36.39
C ARG A 15 4.32 -12.01 -37.79
N ALA A 16 5.24 -11.05 -37.88
CA ALA A 16 5.73 -10.51 -39.15
C ALA A 16 6.82 -11.42 -39.76
N GLU A 17 7.17 -11.18 -41.03
CA GLU A 17 8.19 -11.96 -41.76
C GLU A 17 9.57 -11.89 -41.09
N ASN A 18 9.89 -10.77 -40.45
CA ASN A 18 11.12 -10.57 -39.68
C ASN A 18 11.09 -11.26 -38.30
N ASN A 19 10.12 -12.14 -38.05
CA ASN A 19 9.94 -12.91 -36.83
C ASN A 19 9.47 -12.12 -35.59
N SER A 20 9.26 -10.79 -35.70
CA SER A 20 8.74 -9.94 -34.63
C SER A 20 7.22 -10.08 -34.47
N ASN A 21 6.73 -9.86 -33.25
CA ASN A 21 5.30 -9.87 -32.97
C ASN A 21 4.65 -8.51 -33.28
N TYR A 22 3.36 -8.51 -33.61
CA TYR A 22 2.58 -7.28 -33.72
C TYR A 22 1.11 -7.51 -33.36
N ILE A 23 0.47 -6.44 -32.89
CA ILE A 23 -0.97 -6.38 -32.65
C ILE A 23 -1.60 -5.64 -33.82
N GLN A 24 -2.70 -6.15 -34.36
CA GLN A 24 -3.48 -5.49 -35.41
C GLN A 24 -4.91 -5.26 -34.93
N ILE A 25 -5.34 -4.00 -34.97
CA ILE A 25 -6.72 -3.60 -34.71
C ILE A 25 -7.36 -3.25 -36.04
N THR A 26 -8.44 -3.94 -36.39
CA THR A 26 -9.14 -3.73 -37.66
C THR A 26 -10.57 -3.31 -37.38
N ARG A 27 -11.00 -2.18 -37.94
CA ARG A 27 -12.41 -1.80 -38.06
C ARG A 27 -12.86 -2.08 -39.48
N SER A 28 -13.89 -2.90 -39.65
CA SER A 28 -14.54 -3.19 -40.93
C SER A 28 -15.97 -2.67 -40.94
N GLU A 29 -16.35 -1.92 -41.98
CA GLU A 29 -17.69 -1.36 -42.17
C GLU A 29 -18.23 -1.71 -43.55
N GLN A 30 -19.35 -2.43 -43.57
CA GLN A 30 -20.04 -2.77 -44.82
C GLN A 30 -20.71 -1.52 -45.41
N GLN A 31 -20.44 -1.26 -46.68
CA GLN A 31 -21.01 -0.16 -47.44
C GLN A 31 -22.35 -0.57 -48.07
N PRO A 32 -23.21 0.41 -48.44
CA PRO A 32 -24.49 0.13 -49.08
C PRO A 32 -24.39 -0.65 -50.41
N ASP A 33 -23.25 -0.58 -51.10
CA ASP A 33 -22.95 -1.32 -52.33
C ASP A 33 -22.49 -2.77 -52.09
N GLY A 34 -22.44 -3.22 -50.83
CA GLY A 34 -21.98 -4.54 -50.43
C GLY A 34 -20.46 -4.67 -50.26
N SER A 35 -19.68 -3.64 -50.62
CA SER A 35 -18.24 -3.60 -50.37
C SER A 35 -17.92 -3.35 -48.90
N TYR A 36 -16.66 -3.51 -48.50
CA TYR A 36 -16.20 -3.27 -47.13
C TYR A 36 -15.11 -2.21 -47.10
N LYS A 37 -15.26 -1.24 -46.21
CA LYS A 37 -14.20 -0.29 -45.87
C LYS A 37 -13.51 -0.73 -44.60
N ARG A 38 -12.17 -0.84 -44.64
CA ARG A 38 -11.35 -1.28 -43.51
C ARG A 38 -10.38 -0.20 -43.07
N TRP A 39 -10.24 -0.04 -41.78
CA TRP A 39 -9.18 0.76 -41.15
C TRP A 39 -8.38 -0.16 -40.25
N GLU A 40 -7.06 -0.05 -40.35
CA GLU A 40 -6.14 -0.93 -39.64
C GLU A 40 -5.13 -0.09 -38.87
N VAL A 41 -4.90 -0.47 -37.63
CA VAL A 41 -3.83 0.06 -36.78
C VAL A 41 -2.94 -1.10 -36.40
N ILE A 42 -1.65 -0.98 -36.67
CA ILE A 42 -0.64 -1.99 -36.37
C ILE A 42 0.31 -1.44 -35.32
N VAL A 43 0.58 -2.23 -34.30
CA VAL A 43 1.53 -1.93 -33.23
C VAL A 43 2.57 -3.02 -33.21
N PHE A 44 3.84 -2.67 -33.36
CA PHE A 44 4.93 -3.64 -33.34
C PHE A 44 5.42 -3.90 -31.92
N GLU A 45 6.10 -5.03 -31.73
CA GLU A 45 6.59 -5.53 -30.44
C GLU A 45 7.40 -4.50 -29.64
N ASN A 46 8.21 -3.69 -30.31
CA ASN A 46 8.99 -2.63 -29.67
C ASN A 46 8.16 -1.46 -29.12
N GLN A 47 6.87 -1.38 -29.47
CA GLN A 47 5.92 -0.36 -29.01
C GLN A 47 4.88 -0.92 -28.03
N PHE A 48 4.97 -2.22 -27.67
CA PHE A 48 3.97 -2.87 -26.84
C PHE A 48 3.88 -2.25 -25.45
N ALA A 49 5.00 -1.86 -24.86
CA ALA A 49 5.02 -1.29 -23.52
C ALA A 49 4.23 0.04 -23.47
N GLU A 50 4.53 0.95 -24.39
CA GLU A 50 3.86 2.25 -24.51
C GLU A 50 2.38 2.08 -24.87
N PHE A 51 2.08 1.13 -25.76
CA PHE A 51 0.73 0.85 -26.21
C PHE A 51 -0.16 0.27 -25.09
N ILE A 52 0.32 -0.75 -24.37
CA ILE A 52 -0.40 -1.35 -23.25
C ILE A 52 -0.63 -0.32 -22.16
N GLN A 53 0.37 0.53 -21.89
CA GLN A 53 0.24 1.62 -20.93
C GLN A 53 -0.88 2.59 -21.35
N ALA A 54 -0.86 3.07 -22.60
CA ALA A 54 -1.87 3.99 -23.11
C ALA A 54 -3.29 3.39 -23.07
N PHE A 55 -3.45 2.12 -23.47
CA PHE A 55 -4.75 1.44 -23.44
C PHE A 55 -5.25 1.16 -22.03
N SER A 56 -4.35 0.79 -21.10
CA SER A 56 -4.73 0.63 -19.68
C SER A 56 -5.27 1.93 -19.12
N SER A 57 -4.61 3.06 -19.41
CA SER A 57 -5.09 4.38 -19.02
C SER A 57 -6.42 4.75 -19.68
N LEU A 58 -6.59 4.46 -20.97
CA LEU A 58 -7.86 4.67 -21.69
C LEU A 58 -9.00 3.88 -21.05
N PHE A 59 -8.82 2.59 -20.77
CA PHE A 59 -9.86 1.76 -20.18
C PHE A 59 -10.19 2.17 -18.75
N GLN A 60 -9.19 2.59 -17.97
CA GLN A 60 -9.43 3.18 -16.66
C GLN A 60 -10.25 4.47 -16.80
N SER A 61 -9.90 5.36 -17.72
CA SER A 61 -10.68 6.58 -17.98
C SER A 61 -12.10 6.28 -18.46
N ALA A 62 -12.27 5.29 -19.34
CA ALA A 62 -13.57 4.88 -19.85
C ALA A 62 -14.43 4.19 -18.78
N ALA A 63 -13.82 3.51 -17.79
CA ALA A 63 -14.54 2.96 -16.65
C ALA A 63 -15.19 4.03 -15.76
N TRP A 64 -14.70 5.28 -15.80
CA TRP A 64 -15.23 6.43 -15.05
C TRP A 64 -16.06 7.40 -15.91
N TYR A 65 -16.50 6.97 -17.11
CA TYR A 65 -17.25 7.83 -18.03
C TYR A 65 -18.59 8.25 -17.40
N GLY A 66 -18.64 9.48 -16.87
CA GLY A 66 -19.76 10.04 -16.10
C GLY A 66 -19.37 10.88 -14.87
N ALA A 67 -18.11 10.77 -14.41
CA ALA A 67 -17.52 11.68 -13.42
C ALA A 67 -16.51 12.64 -14.10
N GLU A 68 -16.30 13.83 -13.53
CA GLU A 68 -15.44 14.90 -14.07
C GLU A 68 -14.11 14.39 -14.63
N TYR A 69 -13.79 14.83 -15.86
CA TYR A 69 -12.56 14.50 -16.55
C TYR A 69 -11.34 15.08 -15.81
N LYS A 70 -10.44 14.22 -15.33
CA LYS A 70 -9.09 14.60 -14.88
C LYS A 70 -8.08 14.36 -15.99
N GLY A 71 -7.29 15.38 -16.32
CA GLY A 71 -6.32 15.32 -17.42
C GLY A 71 -5.13 14.38 -17.14
N MET A 72 -4.42 13.96 -18.18
CA MET A 72 -3.25 13.06 -18.08
C MET A 72 -2.22 13.55 -17.05
N ASN A 73 -1.93 14.85 -17.00
CA ASN A 73 -1.02 15.43 -16.01
C ASN A 73 -1.54 15.36 -14.57
N GLU A 74 -2.86 15.43 -14.37
CA GLU A 74 -3.51 15.34 -13.06
C GLU A 74 -3.57 13.89 -12.60
N ILE A 75 -3.86 12.94 -13.49
CA ILE A 75 -3.80 11.50 -13.20
C ILE A 75 -2.36 11.07 -12.91
N HIS A 76 -1.38 11.55 -13.68
CA HIS A 76 0.03 11.32 -13.38
C HIS A 76 0.48 12.03 -12.12
N ALA A 77 -0.03 13.23 -11.80
CA ALA A 77 0.25 13.91 -10.55
C ALA A 77 -0.40 13.19 -9.36
N GLU A 78 -1.60 12.64 -9.48
CA GLU A 78 -2.27 11.83 -8.46
C GLU A 78 -1.62 10.46 -8.29
N ALA A 79 -1.21 9.81 -9.39
CA ALA A 79 -0.46 8.55 -9.36
C ALA A 79 1.00 8.73 -8.91
N LYS A 80 1.60 9.91 -9.14
CA LYS A 80 2.94 10.28 -8.63
C LYS A 80 2.85 10.78 -7.18
N ALA A 81 1.75 11.42 -6.80
CA ALA A 81 1.40 11.73 -5.40
C ALA A 81 1.13 10.44 -4.61
N SER A 82 0.55 9.42 -5.24
CA SER A 82 0.36 8.09 -4.64
C SER A 82 1.64 7.25 -4.60
N LYS A 83 2.64 7.55 -5.44
CA LYS A 83 3.92 6.81 -5.47
C LYS A 83 4.87 7.10 -4.31
N GLY A 84 4.53 7.99 -3.38
CA GLY A 84 5.27 8.11 -2.13
C GLY A 84 4.83 9.26 -1.25
N ILE A 85 5.16 9.18 0.04
CA ILE A 85 4.87 10.22 1.03
C ILE A 85 5.32 11.62 0.56
N LYS A 86 6.42 11.71 -0.19
CA LYS A 86 6.94 12.99 -0.74
C LYS A 86 6.00 13.66 -1.75
N GLY A 87 5.07 12.92 -2.35
CA GLY A 87 4.10 13.45 -3.30
C GLY A 87 2.79 13.92 -2.65
N MET A 88 2.57 13.63 -1.36
CA MET A 88 1.45 14.16 -0.58
C MET A 88 1.67 15.64 -0.27
N ALA A 89 0.57 16.38 -0.09
CA ALA A 89 0.60 17.72 0.49
C ALA A 89 1.38 17.68 1.82
N PRO A 90 2.26 18.65 2.11
CA PRO A 90 3.07 18.66 3.33
C PRO A 90 2.24 18.40 4.60
N GLU A 91 1.04 18.97 4.69
CA GLU A 91 0.14 18.80 5.84
C GLU A 91 -0.47 17.38 5.96
N GLN A 92 -0.32 16.55 4.94
CA GLN A 92 -0.80 15.16 4.89
C GLN A 92 0.31 14.13 5.12
N ARG A 93 1.58 14.56 5.15
CA ARG A 93 2.70 13.64 5.34
C ARG A 93 2.84 13.23 6.80
N PRO A 94 3.06 11.94 7.12
CA PRO A 94 3.04 11.47 8.50
C PRO A 94 4.05 12.18 9.43
N ARG A 95 5.28 12.43 8.98
CA ARG A 95 6.30 13.07 9.84
C ARG A 95 5.98 14.54 10.10
N GLU A 96 5.52 15.24 9.07
CA GLU A 96 5.13 16.63 9.12
C GLU A 96 3.85 16.82 9.96
N ARG A 97 2.86 15.94 9.81
CA ARG A 97 1.69 15.87 10.68
C ARG A 97 2.06 15.59 12.12
N LEU A 98 2.97 14.65 12.37
CA LEU A 98 3.47 14.35 13.71
C LEU A 98 4.08 15.60 14.36
N MET A 99 4.85 16.38 13.61
CA MET A 99 5.46 17.63 14.11
C MET A 99 4.41 18.73 14.35
N ALA A 100 3.38 18.83 13.51
CA ALA A 100 2.40 19.90 13.59
C ALA A 100 1.26 19.64 14.60
N LEU A 101 0.79 18.39 14.69
CA LEU A 101 -0.43 18.01 15.42
C LEU A 101 -0.15 17.05 16.59
N GLY A 102 1.06 16.47 16.66
CA GLY A 102 1.43 15.48 17.67
C GLY A 102 0.93 14.07 17.37
N ALA A 103 1.51 13.08 18.06
CA ALA A 103 1.26 11.65 17.79
C ALA A 103 -0.20 11.22 17.99
N ALA A 104 -0.93 11.87 18.91
CA ALA A 104 -2.31 11.53 19.23
C ALA A 104 -3.30 11.81 18.08
N GLN A 105 -2.89 12.58 17.06
CA GLN A 105 -3.73 12.95 15.91
C GLN A 105 -3.46 12.08 14.67
N LEU A 106 -2.57 11.09 14.79
CA LEU A 106 -2.23 10.18 13.70
C LEU A 106 -2.92 8.84 13.92
N GLY A 107 -3.38 8.23 12.83
CA GLY A 107 -3.86 6.85 12.84
C GLY A 107 -2.73 5.83 12.93
N ASP A 108 -3.06 4.60 13.29
CA ASP A 108 -2.10 3.50 13.48
C ASP A 108 -1.22 3.26 12.25
N ALA A 109 -1.81 3.32 11.06
CA ALA A 109 -1.08 3.16 9.81
C ALA A 109 -0.07 4.30 9.57
N GLU A 110 -0.38 5.53 9.97
CA GLU A 110 0.54 6.66 9.84
C GLU A 110 1.70 6.53 10.83
N LEU A 111 1.42 6.17 12.08
CA LEU A 111 2.44 5.92 13.10
C LEU A 111 3.38 4.79 12.68
N LEU A 112 2.81 3.68 12.21
CA LEU A 112 3.59 2.55 11.70
C LEU A 112 4.40 2.93 10.45
N ALA A 113 3.85 3.74 9.55
CA ALA A 113 4.57 4.22 8.36
C ALA A 113 5.77 5.10 8.71
N ILE A 114 5.71 5.86 9.82
CA ILE A 114 6.85 6.65 10.32
C ILE A 114 7.98 5.73 10.77
N LEU A 115 7.67 4.65 11.50
CA LEU A 115 8.64 3.65 11.95
C LEU A 115 9.27 2.88 10.78
N ILE A 116 8.46 2.50 9.79
CA ILE A 116 8.92 1.84 8.57
C ILE A 116 9.83 2.78 7.75
N GLY A 117 9.58 4.08 7.81
CA GLY A 117 10.40 5.14 7.24
C GLY A 117 10.26 5.33 5.73
N SER A 118 10.34 4.25 4.96
CA SER A 118 10.22 4.28 3.49
C SER A 118 9.38 3.12 2.96
N GLY A 119 8.66 3.39 1.86
CA GLY A 119 7.89 2.39 1.14
C GLY A 119 8.76 1.44 0.29
N THR A 120 8.15 0.85 -0.72
CA THR A 120 8.84 0.12 -1.80
C THR A 120 8.79 0.95 -3.08
N PRO A 121 9.48 0.56 -4.18
CA PRO A 121 9.35 1.24 -5.46
C PRO A 121 7.91 1.29 -6.00
N ASN A 122 7.05 0.37 -5.54
CA ASN A 122 5.68 0.22 -6.05
C ASN A 122 4.60 0.69 -5.07
N GLU A 123 4.92 0.96 -3.81
CA GLU A 123 3.94 1.37 -2.80
C GLU A 123 4.56 2.29 -1.72
N SER A 124 3.77 3.22 -1.17
CA SER A 124 4.23 4.09 -0.08
C SER A 124 4.32 3.34 1.26
N SER A 125 5.05 3.88 2.25
CA SER A 125 5.09 3.26 3.58
C SER A 125 3.74 3.29 4.30
N ILE A 126 2.83 4.23 3.97
CA ILE A 126 1.46 4.23 4.50
C ILE A 126 0.68 3.04 3.95
N VAL A 127 0.74 2.81 2.63
CA VAL A 127 0.08 1.65 1.99
C VAL A 127 0.65 0.33 2.52
N LEU A 128 1.97 0.27 2.69
CA LEU A 128 2.64 -0.88 3.31
C LEU A 128 2.15 -1.11 4.75
N ALA A 129 2.07 -0.05 5.56
CA ALA A 129 1.57 -0.13 6.94
C ALA A 129 0.11 -0.59 7.01
N GLN A 130 -0.76 -0.05 6.16
CA GLN A 130 -2.16 -0.47 6.04
C GLN A 130 -2.27 -1.96 5.69
N ARG A 131 -1.44 -2.44 4.74
CA ARG A 131 -1.43 -3.86 4.36
C ARG A 131 -0.98 -4.77 5.51
N ILE A 132 0.03 -4.35 6.28
CA ILE A 132 0.50 -5.10 7.45
C ILE A 132 -0.62 -5.20 8.49
N LEU A 133 -1.27 -4.08 8.83
CA LEU A 133 -2.37 -4.05 9.79
C LEU A 133 -3.56 -4.89 9.31
N ALA A 134 -3.94 -4.78 8.04
CA ALA A 134 -5.01 -5.59 7.46
C ALA A 134 -4.74 -7.09 7.53
N GLY A 135 -3.47 -7.51 7.36
CA GLY A 135 -3.05 -8.91 7.51
C GLY A 135 -3.26 -9.48 8.91
N GLN A 136 -3.35 -8.61 9.93
CA GLN A 136 -3.56 -8.98 11.33
C GLN A 136 -4.98 -8.70 11.84
N GLY A 137 -5.95 -8.49 10.94
CA GLY A 137 -7.34 -8.20 11.32
C GLY A 137 -7.64 -6.73 11.57
N ALA A 138 -6.79 -5.83 11.07
CA ALA A 138 -6.90 -4.36 11.21
C ALA A 138 -6.81 -3.84 12.65
N ASP A 139 -6.18 -4.60 13.55
CA ASP A 139 -5.94 -4.22 14.95
C ASP A 139 -4.44 -4.28 15.27
N LEU A 140 -3.96 -3.33 16.07
CA LEU A 140 -2.60 -3.27 16.61
C LEU A 140 -2.29 -4.45 17.54
N SER A 141 -3.29 -5.05 18.17
CA SER A 141 -3.08 -6.20 19.06
C SER A 141 -2.41 -7.38 18.34
N GLY A 142 -2.80 -7.63 17.08
CA GLY A 142 -2.23 -8.67 16.24
C GLY A 142 -0.81 -8.34 15.76
N LEU A 143 -0.40 -7.07 15.78
CA LEU A 143 0.96 -6.66 15.43
C LEU A 143 1.96 -7.01 16.54
N LYS A 144 1.54 -6.93 17.82
CA LYS A 144 2.39 -7.23 18.99
C LYS A 144 2.83 -8.69 19.08
N SER A 145 2.04 -9.62 18.54
CA SER A 145 2.34 -11.05 18.55
C SER A 145 3.18 -11.52 17.37
N MET A 146 3.52 -10.63 16.43
CA MET A 146 4.26 -11.01 15.24
C MET A 146 5.74 -11.32 15.52
N THR A 147 6.25 -12.37 14.88
CA THR A 147 7.68 -12.66 14.86
C THR A 147 8.40 -11.86 13.77
N LEU A 148 9.72 -11.81 13.85
CA LEU A 148 10.58 -11.22 12.83
C LEU A 148 10.30 -11.81 11.44
N GLU A 149 10.18 -13.13 11.36
CA GLU A 149 9.94 -13.86 10.12
C GLU A 149 8.58 -13.51 9.52
N GLN A 150 7.55 -13.38 10.36
CA GLN A 150 6.21 -13.00 9.92
C GLN A 150 6.18 -11.58 9.36
N LEU A 151 6.86 -10.62 10.01
CA LEU A 151 7.00 -9.26 9.48
C LEU A 151 7.79 -9.25 8.16
N CYS A 152 8.86 -10.02 8.08
CA CYS A 152 9.70 -10.10 6.87
C CYS A 152 9.00 -10.73 5.65
N ARG A 153 7.86 -11.43 5.84
CA ARG A 153 7.05 -11.94 4.71
C ARG A 153 6.37 -10.84 3.91
N PHE A 154 6.18 -9.66 4.50
CA PHE A 154 5.61 -8.53 3.77
C PHE A 154 6.65 -7.93 2.83
N LYS A 155 6.32 -7.88 1.53
CA LYS A 155 7.19 -7.25 0.53
C LYS A 155 7.52 -5.82 0.96
N GLY A 156 8.81 -5.51 1.10
CA GLY A 156 9.27 -4.19 1.58
C GLY A 156 9.63 -4.12 3.06
N MET A 157 9.38 -5.18 3.83
CA MET A 157 9.81 -5.35 5.23
C MET A 157 11.06 -6.24 5.28
N GLY A 158 12.24 -5.62 5.19
CA GLY A 158 13.49 -6.32 5.47
C GLY A 158 13.80 -6.35 6.97
N ILE A 159 14.83 -7.13 7.35
CA ILE A 159 15.26 -7.32 8.75
C ILE A 159 15.33 -5.98 9.51
N ALA A 160 15.97 -4.96 8.93
CA ALA A 160 16.11 -3.65 9.59
C ALA A 160 14.76 -3.01 9.95
N LYS A 161 13.81 -2.95 9.01
CA LYS A 161 12.48 -2.35 9.23
C LYS A 161 11.66 -3.17 10.23
N SER A 162 11.73 -4.49 10.12
CA SER A 162 11.05 -5.40 11.05
C SER A 162 11.58 -5.27 12.48
N CYS A 163 12.91 -5.19 12.66
CA CYS A 163 13.51 -4.94 13.97
C CYS A 163 13.08 -3.60 14.56
N THR A 164 13.00 -2.53 13.76
CA THR A 164 12.51 -1.22 14.23
C THR A 164 11.10 -1.30 14.79
N VAL A 165 10.19 -1.99 14.08
CA VAL A 165 8.80 -2.17 14.52
C VAL A 165 8.73 -2.99 15.81
N LEU A 166 9.44 -4.12 15.87
CA LEU A 166 9.47 -4.97 17.07
C LEU A 166 10.04 -4.23 18.29
N ALA A 167 11.13 -3.47 18.11
CA ALA A 167 11.72 -2.67 19.18
C ALA A 167 10.75 -1.60 19.69
N ALA A 168 10.01 -0.93 18.79
CA ALA A 168 9.02 0.07 19.16
C ALA A 168 7.86 -0.54 19.96
N LEU A 169 7.37 -1.72 19.57
CA LEU A 169 6.30 -2.43 20.27
C LEU A 169 6.73 -2.91 21.66
N GLU A 170 7.96 -3.41 21.78
CA GLU A 170 8.54 -3.80 23.07
C GLU A 170 8.67 -2.60 24.01
N LEU A 171 9.16 -1.45 23.51
CA LEU A 171 9.22 -0.22 24.28
C LEU A 171 7.83 0.24 24.74
N ALA A 172 6.84 0.23 23.84
CA ALA A 172 5.45 0.54 24.18
C ALA A 172 4.92 -0.41 25.27
N GLY A 173 5.29 -1.69 25.21
CA GLY A 173 4.98 -2.68 26.23
C GLY A 173 5.55 -2.36 27.62
N ARG A 174 6.80 -1.88 27.68
CA ARG A 174 7.47 -1.49 28.95
C ARG A 174 6.94 -0.20 29.55
N ILE A 175 6.48 0.73 28.71
CA ILE A 175 5.93 2.01 29.14
C ILE A 175 4.48 1.85 29.62
N SER A 176 3.77 0.83 29.11
CA SER A 176 2.37 0.61 29.47
C SER A 176 2.22 0.22 30.95
N PRO A 177 1.37 0.92 31.72
CA PRO A 177 1.15 0.66 33.15
C PRO A 177 0.51 -0.71 33.43
N ALA A 178 0.07 -1.43 32.39
CA ALA A 178 -0.39 -2.81 32.49
C ALA A 178 0.76 -3.82 32.73
N SER A 179 2.03 -3.40 32.56
CA SER A 179 3.17 -4.17 33.06
C SER A 179 3.32 -3.91 34.56
N VAL A 180 2.67 -4.74 35.37
CA VAL A 180 2.86 -4.74 36.83
C VAL A 180 4.37 -4.78 37.09
N PRO A 181 4.97 -3.84 37.86
CA PRO A 181 6.36 -3.96 38.24
C PRO A 181 6.50 -5.31 38.96
N THR A 182 7.28 -6.21 38.37
CA THR A 182 7.59 -7.48 39.00
C THR A 182 8.51 -7.16 40.18
N TYR A 183 7.91 -6.92 41.34
CA TYR A 183 8.65 -6.88 42.59
C TYR A 183 9.29 -8.26 42.75
N LYS A 184 10.63 -8.32 42.82
CA LYS A 184 11.31 -9.55 43.24
C LYS A 184 10.79 -9.88 44.64
N PRO A 185 10.24 -11.08 44.89
CA PRO A 185 9.90 -11.47 46.25
C PRO A 185 11.20 -11.44 47.06
N VAL A 186 11.31 -10.48 47.98
CA VAL A 186 12.37 -10.48 48.98
C VAL A 186 11.94 -11.49 50.02
N TYR A 187 12.57 -12.67 50.02
CA TYR A 187 12.43 -13.62 51.11
C TYR A 187 13.13 -13.04 52.33
N ILE A 188 12.35 -12.44 53.23
CA ILE A 188 12.85 -12.08 54.55
C ILE A 188 12.98 -13.40 55.32
N TYR A 189 14.21 -13.88 55.52
CA TYR A 189 14.45 -15.04 56.36
C TYR A 189 13.98 -14.72 57.78
N ARG A 190 12.92 -15.39 58.24
CA ARG A 190 12.49 -15.36 59.63
C ARG A 190 13.04 -16.61 60.33
N PRO A 191 13.93 -16.47 61.32
CA PRO A 191 14.38 -17.60 62.12
C PRO A 191 13.18 -18.22 62.88
N PRO A 192 13.12 -19.55 63.05
CA PRO A 192 12.08 -20.19 63.85
C PRO A 192 12.09 -19.68 65.30
N GLY A 193 10.95 -19.19 65.81
CA GLY A 193 10.76 -18.84 67.23
C GLY A 193 10.51 -17.37 67.57
N GLN A 194 10.39 -16.46 66.60
CA GLN A 194 9.98 -15.06 66.86
C GLN A 194 8.47 -14.85 66.70
N GLU A 195 7.82 -14.41 67.78
CA GLU A 195 6.44 -13.88 67.78
C GLU A 195 6.33 -12.63 66.88
N PRO A 196 5.17 -12.38 66.23
CA PRO A 196 4.99 -11.22 65.36
C PRO A 196 5.05 -9.91 66.16
N GLY A 197 6.14 -9.15 66.01
CA GLY A 197 6.24 -7.79 66.53
C GLY A 197 5.30 -6.84 65.78
N SER A 198 4.64 -5.94 66.53
CA SER A 198 3.79 -4.87 66.00
C SER A 198 4.59 -4.00 65.02
N PHE A 199 4.06 -3.86 63.80
CA PHE A 199 4.56 -2.93 62.79
C PHE A 199 4.56 -1.51 63.37
N PHE A 200 5.74 -0.94 63.60
CA PHE A 200 5.88 0.50 63.86
C PHE A 200 5.88 1.24 62.52
N GLU A 201 5.06 2.30 62.46
CA GLU A 201 5.01 3.29 61.39
C GLU A 201 6.40 3.83 61.07
N TYR A 202 6.71 3.99 59.79
CA TYR A 202 7.83 4.83 59.35
C TYR A 202 7.29 6.17 58.85
N SER A 203 7.91 7.23 59.38
CA SER A 203 7.77 8.63 58.98
C SER A 203 8.25 8.90 57.56
#